data_AF-A0A6A4WVT1-F1
#
_entry.id   AF-A0A6A4WVT1-F1
#
_cell.length_a   1.000
_cell.length_b   1.000
_cell.length_c   1.000
_cell.angle_alpha   90.00
_cell.angle_beta   90.00
_cell.angle_gamma   90.00
#
_symmetry.space_group_name_H-M   'P 1'
#
loop_
_entity.id
_entity.type
_entity.pdbx_description
1 polymer ?
#
loop_
_entity_poly.entity_id
_entity_poly.type
_entity_poly.pdbx_seq_one_letter_code
_entity_poly.pdbx_strand_id
1 'polypeptide(L)'
;MDRGLDALNGQNLADAKKLRRGMSGDSAEHHKALSDLEEAMRLRFIGKRTLFSFQKGFLVTIASMRGLVKDVTAQLGPAPGSYVLTGRVNQDPLESFFGLRVY
;
A
#
# COMPACT_ATOMS: atom_id res chain seq x y z
N MET A 1 -11.30 0.80 4.88
CA MET A 1 -11.14 0.41 3.46
C MET A 1 -10.52 1.53 2.65
N ASP A 2 -11.23 2.62 2.34
CA ASP A 2 -10.73 3.72 1.45
C ASP A 2 -9.34 4.26 1.84
N ARG A 3 -9.17 4.63 3.11
CA ARG A 3 -7.88 5.13 3.64
C ARG A 3 -6.71 4.16 3.44
N GLY A 4 -6.95 2.86 3.63
CA GLY A 4 -5.91 1.85 3.46
C GLY A 4 -5.54 1.65 1.99
N LEU A 5 -6.52 1.77 1.08
CA LEU A 5 -6.28 1.74 -0.36
C LEU A 5 -5.56 3.00 -0.85
N ASP A 6 -5.92 4.18 -0.34
CA ASP A 6 -5.20 5.42 -0.61
C ASP A 6 -3.72 5.30 -0.19
N ALA A 7 -3.46 4.73 1.00
CA ALA A 7 -2.10 4.46 1.49
C ALA A 7 -1.29 3.50 0.59
N LEU A 8 -1.96 2.53 -0.04
CA LEU A 8 -1.34 1.57 -0.96
C LEU A 8 -1.24 2.08 -2.41
N ASN A 9 -1.81 3.24 -2.72
CA ASN A 9 -1.84 3.82 -4.07
C ASN A 9 -1.38 5.29 -4.11
N GLY A 10 -0.36 5.62 -3.32
CA GLY A 10 0.24 6.95 -3.33
C GLY A 10 1.07 7.20 -4.58
N GLN A 11 0.67 8.20 -5.37
CA GLN A 11 1.25 8.49 -6.69
C GLN A 11 2.06 9.79 -6.72
N ASN A 12 1.80 10.73 -5.80
CA ASN A 12 2.33 12.09 -5.86
C ASN A 12 2.52 12.69 -4.47
N LEU A 13 3.72 13.15 -4.14
CA LEU A 13 4.04 13.83 -2.87
C LEU A 13 3.18 15.05 -2.56
N ALA A 14 2.66 15.72 -3.60
CA ALA A 14 1.82 16.92 -3.47
C ALA A 14 0.31 16.62 -3.50
N ASP A 15 -0.10 15.36 -3.42
CA ASP A 15 -1.52 14.98 -3.49
C ASP A 15 -2.36 15.69 -2.42
N ALA A 16 -3.60 16.09 -2.73
CA ALA A 16 -4.48 16.73 -1.75
C ALA A 16 -4.76 15.82 -0.54
N LYS A 17 -4.86 14.50 -0.76
CA LYS A 17 -4.99 13.49 0.29
C LYS A 17 -3.61 13.11 0.81
N LYS A 18 -3.38 13.30 2.11
CA LYS A 18 -2.09 12.98 2.77
C LYS A 18 -1.67 11.52 2.57
N LEU A 19 -2.63 10.59 2.63
CA LEU A 19 -2.38 9.15 2.43
C LEU A 19 -1.96 8.78 1.00
N ARG A 20 -2.04 9.70 0.04
CA ARG A 20 -1.59 9.50 -1.33
C ARG A 20 -0.21 10.10 -1.63
N ARG A 21 0.43 10.70 -0.62
CA ARG A 21 1.72 11.40 -0.75
C ARG A 21 2.96 10.50 -0.68
N GLY A 22 2.78 9.19 -0.81
CA GLY A 22 3.86 8.22 -0.58
C GLY A 22 4.10 7.99 0.92
N MET A 23 4.63 6.81 1.23
CA MET A 23 4.79 6.33 2.60
C MET A 23 6.25 6.46 3.05
N SER A 24 6.49 7.22 4.11
CA SER A 24 7.77 7.29 4.83
C SER A 24 7.77 6.36 6.05
N GLY A 25 8.96 6.05 6.57
CA GLY A 25 9.12 5.15 7.73
C GLY A 25 8.38 5.62 9.00
N ASP A 26 8.30 6.93 9.22
CA ASP A 26 7.69 7.58 10.39
C ASP A 26 6.22 7.98 10.19
N SER A 27 5.59 7.60 9.07
CA SER A 27 4.24 8.06 8.74
C SER A 27 3.15 7.36 9.57
N ALA A 28 2.90 7.89 10.77
CA ALA A 28 1.90 7.37 11.70
C ALA A 28 0.50 7.22 11.07
N GLU A 29 0.12 8.15 10.17
CA GLU A 29 -1.18 8.10 9.50
C GLU A 29 -1.29 6.91 8.53
N HIS A 30 -0.25 6.64 7.73
CA HIS A 30 -0.21 5.47 6.84
C HIS A 30 -0.19 4.17 7.65
N HIS A 31 0.60 4.11 8.73
CA HIS A 31 0.66 2.93 9.60
C HIS A 31 -0.70 2.59 10.20
N LYS A 32 -1.43 3.61 10.69
CA LYS A 32 -2.79 3.44 11.21
C LYS A 32 -3.76 2.99 10.11
N ALA A 33 -3.74 3.65 8.95
CA ALA A 33 -4.63 3.30 7.84
C ALA A 33 -4.43 1.85 7.38
N LEU A 34 -3.18 1.37 7.36
CA LEU A 34 -2.85 -0.02 7.04
C LEU A 34 -3.27 -0.98 8.16
N SER A 35 -3.16 -0.61 9.44
CA SER A 35 -3.64 -1.44 10.56
C SER A 35 -5.16 -1.60 10.52
N ASP A 36 -5.90 -0.51 10.30
CA ASP A 36 -7.36 -0.54 10.17
C ASP A 36 -7.78 -1.44 8.98
N LEU A 37 -7.03 -1.42 7.87
CA LEU A 37 -7.26 -2.31 6.72
C LEU A 37 -6.92 -3.78 7.03
N GLU A 38 -5.80 -4.02 7.71
CA GLU A 38 -5.35 -5.35 8.12
C GLU A 38 -6.38 -6.04 9.02
N GLU A 39 -6.93 -5.31 9.99
CA GLU A 39 -8.00 -5.78 10.86
C GLU A 39 -9.26 -6.15 10.06
N ALA A 40 -9.67 -5.29 9.12
CA ALA A 40 -10.80 -5.57 8.24
C ALA A 40 -10.57 -6.84 7.39
N MET A 41 -9.34 -7.07 6.92
CA MET A 41 -9.00 -8.27 6.12
C MET A 41 -8.95 -9.55 6.95
N ARG A 42 -8.77 -9.46 8.27
CA ARG A 42 -8.83 -10.61 9.18
C ARG A 42 -10.24 -11.05 9.53
N LEU A 43 -11.25 -10.20 9.28
CA LEU A 43 -12.64 -10.57 9.52
C LEU A 43 -13.05 -11.74 8.62
N ARG A 44 -13.74 -12.72 9.20
CA ARG A 44 -14.27 -13.85 8.45
C ARG A 44 -15.66 -13.51 7.95
N PHE A 45 -15.92 -13.85 6.69
CA PHE A 45 -17.29 -13.85 6.19
C PHE A 45 -18.10 -14.95 6.87
N ILE A 46 -19.38 -14.67 7.13
CA ILE A 46 -20.29 -15.61 7.79
C ILE A 46 -20.26 -16.95 7.05
N GLY A 47 -20.12 -18.04 7.82
CA GLY A 47 -20.07 -19.41 7.28
C GLY A 47 -18.73 -19.82 6.67
N LYS A 48 -17.69 -18.97 6.69
CA LYS A 48 -16.35 -19.34 6.22
C LYS A 48 -15.38 -19.60 7.37
N ARG A 49 -14.66 -20.72 7.28
CA ARG A 49 -13.65 -21.15 8.28
C ARG A 49 -12.25 -20.60 7.98
N THR A 50 -12.01 -20.15 6.75
CA THR A 50 -10.72 -19.67 6.25
C THR A 50 -10.90 -18.33 5.56
N LEU A 51 -9.81 -17.55 5.50
CA LEU A 51 -9.76 -16.31 4.73
C LEU A 51 -9.72 -16.61 3.23
N PHE A 52 -10.40 -15.77 2.45
CA PHE A 52 -10.31 -15.80 0.99
C PHE A 52 -8.92 -15.40 0.50
N SER A 53 -8.59 -15.80 -0.74
CA SER A 53 -7.30 -15.49 -1.35
C SER A 53 -7.01 -14.00 -1.41
N PHE A 54 -8.02 -13.15 -1.71
CA PHE A 54 -7.82 -11.71 -1.72
C PHE A 54 -7.48 -11.14 -0.33
N GLN A 55 -8.11 -11.65 0.74
CA GLN A 55 -7.81 -11.24 2.11
C GLN A 55 -6.36 -11.58 2.46
N LYS A 56 -5.93 -12.79 2.13
CA LYS A 56 -4.53 -13.21 2.30
C LYS A 56 -3.58 -12.35 1.49
N GLY A 57 -3.96 -12.03 0.25
CA GLY A 57 -3.22 -11.11 -0.63
C GLY A 57 -2.99 -9.77 0.04
N PHE A 58 -4.04 -9.12 0.54
CA PHE A 58 -3.91 -7.85 1.26
C PHE A 58 -3.04 -7.95 2.52
N LEU A 59 -3.16 -9.02 3.31
CA LEU A 59 -2.32 -9.22 4.50
C LEU A 59 -0.84 -9.30 4.14
N VAL A 60 -0.50 -10.02 3.07
CA VAL A 60 0.88 -10.08 2.53
C VAL A 60 1.30 -8.71 2.01
N THR A 61 0.48 -8.04 1.19
CA THR A 61 0.78 -6.71 0.66
C THR A 61 1.07 -5.69 1.76
N ILE A 62 0.28 -5.65 2.83
CA ILE A 62 0.47 -4.74 3.97
C ILE A 62 1.80 -5.03 4.67
N ALA A 63 2.09 -6.30 4.96
CA ALA A 63 3.33 -6.70 5.61
C ALA A 63 4.56 -6.36 4.74
N SER A 64 4.50 -6.69 3.45
CA SER A 64 5.56 -6.41 2.48
C SER A 64 5.78 -4.91 2.29
N MET A 65 4.73 -4.09 2.22
CA MET A 65 4.86 -2.64 2.06
C MET A 65 5.53 -2.00 3.28
N ARG A 66 5.13 -2.39 4.49
CA ARG A 66 5.78 -1.93 5.73
C ARG A 66 7.26 -2.32 5.78
N GLY A 67 7.57 -3.56 5.38
CA GLY A 67 8.95 -4.04 5.26
C GLY A 67 9.76 -3.22 4.27
N LEU A 68 9.24 -3.05 3.05
CA LEU A 68 9.88 -2.25 2.00
C LEU A 68 10.17 -0.82 2.46
N VAL A 69 9.18 -0.13 3.06
CA VAL A 69 9.36 1.24 3.56
C VAL A 69 10.44 1.30 4.64
N LYS A 70 10.44 0.33 5.57
CA LYS A 70 11.48 0.23 6.61
C LYS A 70 12.86 0.04 5.99
N ASP A 71 13.00 -0.88 5.04
CA ASP A 71 14.27 -1.21 4.41
C ASP A 71 14.81 -0.04 3.58
N VAL A 72 13.94 0.61 2.79
CA VAL A 72 14.30 1.80 2.00
C VAL A 72 14.74 2.95 2.90
N THR A 73 14.00 3.22 3.99
CA THR A 73 14.34 4.29 4.94
C THR A 73 15.66 4.00 5.67
N ALA A 74 15.92 2.73 6.00
CA ALA A 74 17.17 2.34 6.65
C ALA A 74 18.39 2.44 5.71
N GLN A 75 18.24 2.09 4.43
CA GLN A 75 19.35 2.07 3.46
C GLN A 75 19.69 3.45 2.89
N LEU A 76 18.69 4.30 2.63
CA LEU A 76 18.90 5.63 2.04
C LEU A 76 19.25 6.70 3.09
N GLY A 77 19.34 6.30 4.36
CA GLY A 77 19.67 7.15 5.50
C GLY A 77 18.49 7.95 6.04
N PRO A 78 18.61 8.51 7.27
CA PRO A 78 17.57 9.32 7.93
C PRO A 78 17.39 10.70 7.29
N ALA A 79 17.87 10.91 6.06
CA ALA A 79 17.67 12.15 5.36
C ALA A 79 16.15 12.41 5.26
N PRO A 80 15.67 13.57 5.75
CA PRO A 80 14.25 13.91 5.65
C PRO A 80 13.86 13.90 4.17
N GLY A 81 13.01 12.95 3.78
CA GLY A 81 12.59 12.80 2.38
C GLY A 81 12.71 11.40 1.78
N SER A 82 13.12 10.37 2.53
CA SER A 82 13.01 8.98 2.06
C SER A 82 11.55 8.49 2.16
N TYR A 83 10.96 8.14 1.01
CA TYR A 83 9.58 7.64 0.90
C TYR A 83 9.48 6.58 -0.20
N VAL A 84 8.39 5.82 -0.16
CA VAL A 84 7.97 4.93 -1.24
C VAL A 84 6.69 5.48 -1.87
N LEU A 85 6.68 5.69 -3.18
CA LEU A 85 5.44 5.89 -3.94
C LEU A 85 4.76 4.54 -4.09
N THR A 86 3.85 4.23 -3.18
CA THR A 86 3.20 2.92 -3.08
C THR A 86 2.43 2.55 -4.35
N GLY A 87 1.91 3.55 -5.07
CA GLY A 87 1.26 3.37 -6.37
C GLY A 87 2.19 3.01 -7.54
N ARG A 88 3.51 2.98 -7.32
CA ARG A 88 4.49 2.41 -8.28
C ARG A 88 4.80 0.94 -8.01
N VAL A 89 4.18 0.35 -6.98
CA VAL A 89 4.33 -1.04 -6.56
C VAL A 89 3.07 -1.84 -6.90
N ASN A 90 2.45 -1.52 -8.04
CA ASN A 90 1.31 -2.24 -8.58
C ASN A 90 1.55 -2.59 -10.06
N GLN A 91 0.60 -3.30 -10.67
CA GLN A 91 0.72 -3.77 -12.06
C GLN A 91 0.10 -2.80 -13.07
N ASP A 92 -0.51 -1.70 -12.62
CA ASP A 92 -1.20 -0.72 -13.47
C ASP A 92 -0.34 -0.20 -14.64
N PRO A 93 0.99 0.05 -14.51
CA PRO A 93 1.82 0.44 -15.65
C PRO A 93 1.91 -0.64 -16.73
N LEU A 94 1.96 -1.92 -16.33
CA LEU A 94 1.98 -3.05 -17.26
C LEU A 94 0.62 -3.25 -17.92
N GLU A 95 -0.46 -3.13 -17.14
CA GLU A 95 -1.83 -3.18 -17.67
C GLU A 95 -2.10 -2.05 -18.67
N SER A 96 -1.64 -0.83 -18.36
CA SER A 96 -1.72 0.32 -19.25
C SER A 96 -0.95 0.07 -20.54
N PHE A 97 0.24 -0.52 -20.46
CA PHE A 97 1.04 -0.88 -21.63
C PHE A 97 0.31 -1.86 -22.56
N PHE A 98 -0.36 -2.88 -22.01
CA PHE A 98 -1.15 -3.81 -22.82
C PHE A 98 -2.41 -3.17 -23.39
N GLY A 99 -3.03 -2.22 -22.68
CA GLY A 99 -4.18 -1.46 -23.18
C GLY A 99 -3.86 -0.58 -24.40
N LEU A 100 -2.60 -0.17 -24.59
CA LEU A 100 -2.18 0.61 -25.76
C LEU A 100 -2.13 -0.21 -27.07
N ARG A 101 -2.16 -1.55 -27.00
CA ARG A 101 -2.03 -2.45 -28.17
C ARG A 101 -3.37 -2.91 -28.76
N VAL A 102 -4.47 -2.24 -28.43
CA VAL A 102 -5.77 -2.46 -29.09
C VAL A 102 -5.90 -1.51 -30.28
N TYR A 103 -5.16 -1.78 -31.36
CA TYR A 103 -5.35 -1.23 -32.70
C TYR A 103 -4.99 -2.30 -33.74
#